data_AF-A0A515EM98-F1
#
_entry.id   AF-A0A515EM98-F1
#
_cell.length_a   1.000
_cell.length_b   1.000
_cell.length_c   1.000
_cell.angle_alpha   90.00
_cell.angle_beta   90.00
_cell.angle_gamma   90.00
#
_symmetry.space_group_name_H-M   'P 1'
#
loop_
_entity.id
_entity.type
_entity.pdbx_description
1 polymer ?
#
loop_
_entity_poly.entity_id
_entity_poly.type
_entity_poly.pdbx_seq_one_letter_code
_entity_poly.pdbx_strand_id
1 'polypeptide(L)'
;MSMIQIIYLSDLANHAEAELEPIHASAVKHNRANGVTGMLLYTKGRFMQVIEGPAEAVRVTYSRIALDKRHHNIQLMAEEKITQRHFAKWSMGMRLVGDEDLAEYPQYEPYFKFGFDVAAIRARPGMALAMLQAFGRSALDSA
;
A
#
# COMPACT_ATOMS: atom_id res chain seq x y z
N MET A 1 17.44 17.10 0.14
CA MET A 1 17.20 15.74 0.68
C MET A 1 16.54 14.91 -0.40
N SER A 2 16.91 13.64 -0.56
CA SER A 2 16.29 12.76 -1.57
C SER A 2 14.92 12.26 -1.10
N MET A 3 13.96 12.19 -2.03
CA MET A 3 12.66 11.58 -1.80
C MET A 3 12.66 10.15 -2.35
N ILE A 4 12.04 9.24 -1.61
CA ILE A 4 11.90 7.84 -2.01
C ILE A 4 10.46 7.39 -1.89
N GLN A 5 10.14 6.27 -2.53
CA GLN A 5 8.99 5.44 -2.23
C GLN A 5 9.45 4.05 -1.76
N ILE A 6 8.68 3.45 -0.87
CA ILE A 6 8.76 2.02 -0.55
C ILE A 6 7.41 1.40 -0.85
N ILE A 7 7.41 0.28 -1.58
CA ILE A 7 6.24 -0.54 -1.86
C ILE A 7 6.45 -1.92 -1.25
N TYR A 8 5.48 -2.41 -0.50
CA TYR A 8 5.54 -3.74 0.09
C TYR A 8 4.17 -4.42 0.14
N LEU A 9 4.19 -5.74 0.31
CA LEU A 9 3.02 -6.56 0.60
C LEU A 9 3.18 -7.21 1.98
N SER A 10 2.06 -7.52 2.63
CA SER A 10 2.02 -8.24 3.90
C SER A 10 0.67 -8.89 4.14
N ASP A 11 0.60 -9.85 5.05
CA ASP A 11 -0.65 -10.52 5.42
C ASP A 11 -1.19 -9.98 6.75
N LEU A 12 -2.50 -9.73 6.83
CA LEU A 12 -3.21 -9.35 8.05
C LEU A 12 -3.17 -10.51 9.05
N ALA A 13 -2.74 -10.24 10.28
CA ALA A 13 -2.69 -11.25 11.32
C ALA A 13 -4.09 -11.67 11.76
N ASN A 14 -4.27 -12.97 12.02
CA ASN A 14 -5.48 -13.57 12.55
C ASN A 14 -6.77 -13.30 11.75
N HIS A 15 -6.68 -12.81 10.51
CA HIS A 15 -7.83 -12.38 9.69
C HIS A 15 -8.76 -11.39 10.43
N ALA A 16 -8.20 -10.58 11.33
CA ALA A 16 -8.97 -9.67 12.17
C ALA A 16 -9.29 -8.37 11.41
N GLU A 17 -10.28 -8.38 10.52
CA GLU A 17 -10.64 -7.20 9.71
C GLU A 17 -11.07 -5.98 10.54
N ALA A 18 -11.47 -6.19 11.79
CA ALA A 18 -11.69 -5.11 12.76
C ALA A 18 -10.44 -4.23 13.01
N GLU A 19 -9.24 -4.73 12.68
CA GLU A 19 -7.98 -3.99 12.80
C GLU A 19 -7.71 -3.04 11.62
N LEU A 20 -8.48 -3.09 10.52
CA LEU A 20 -8.23 -2.26 9.33
C LEU A 20 -8.32 -0.76 9.66
N GLU A 21 -9.40 -0.34 10.29
CA GLU A 21 -9.60 1.06 10.72
C GLU A 21 -8.53 1.51 11.73
N PRO A 22 -8.22 0.76 12.81
CA PRO A 22 -7.09 1.06 13.69
C PRO A 22 -5.72 1.15 13.00
N ILE A 23 -5.46 0.30 12.00
CA ILE A 23 -4.22 0.35 11.19
C ILE A 23 -4.20 1.65 10.39
N HIS A 24 -5.28 1.96 9.68
CA HIS A 24 -5.37 3.16 8.86
C HIS A 24 -5.26 4.44 9.68
N ALA A 25 -6.00 4.56 10.78
CA ALA A 25 -5.94 5.71 11.68
C ALA A 25 -4.53 5.92 12.25
N SER A 26 -3.85 4.84 12.65
CA SER A 26 -2.46 4.89 13.11
C SER A 26 -1.53 5.37 11.98
N ALA A 27 -1.70 4.84 10.76
CA ALA A 27 -0.91 5.27 9.60
C ALA A 27 -1.10 6.76 9.30
N VAL A 28 -2.35 7.25 9.23
CA VAL A 28 -2.65 8.67 8.98
C VAL A 28 -1.99 9.57 10.02
N LYS A 29 -2.13 9.26 11.32
CA LYS A 29 -1.57 10.06 12.42
C LYS A 29 -0.05 10.18 12.31
N HIS A 30 0.64 9.05 12.19
CA HIS A 30 2.10 9.04 12.16
C HIS A 30 2.65 9.61 10.85
N ASN A 31 2.01 9.32 9.72
CA ASN A 31 2.50 9.76 8.42
C ASN A 31 2.38 11.28 8.28
N ARG A 32 1.28 11.88 8.75
CA ARG A 32 1.11 13.33 8.78
C ARG A 32 2.23 14.01 9.57
N ALA A 33 2.58 13.49 10.74
CA ALA A 33 3.63 14.05 11.58
C ALA A 33 5.04 13.97 10.94
N ASN A 34 5.26 13.00 10.04
CA ASN A 34 6.57 12.75 9.42
C ASN A 34 6.65 13.20 7.95
N GLY A 35 5.62 13.88 7.43
CA GLY A 35 5.57 14.28 6.02
C GLY A 35 5.59 13.09 5.06
N VAL A 36 5.02 11.96 5.47
CA VAL A 36 4.85 10.74 4.66
C VAL A 36 3.45 10.74 4.04
N THR A 37 3.37 10.31 2.79
CA THR A 37 2.11 10.12 2.05
C THR A 37 2.03 8.70 1.52
N GLY A 38 0.86 8.25 1.05
CA GLY A 38 0.76 6.91 0.49
C GLY A 38 -0.66 6.40 0.28
N MET A 39 -0.73 5.15 -0.12
CA MET A 39 -1.98 4.39 -0.34
C MET A 39 -1.83 2.99 0.25
N LEU A 40 -2.86 2.53 0.92
CA LEU A 40 -3.02 1.19 1.47
C LEU A 40 -4.18 0.49 0.77
N LEU A 41 -3.86 -0.56 0.01
CA LEU A 41 -4.87 -1.45 -0.55
C LEU A 41 -5.00 -2.68 0.34
N TYR A 42 -6.23 -3.12 0.54
CA TYR A 42 -6.53 -4.35 1.25
C TYR A 42 -7.44 -5.25 0.40
N THR A 43 -7.12 -6.54 0.35
CA THR A 43 -8.04 -7.54 -0.19
C THR A 43 -7.77 -8.92 0.41
N LYS A 44 -8.83 -9.62 0.83
CA LYS A 44 -8.80 -11.03 1.29
C LYS A 44 -7.63 -11.32 2.25
N GLY A 45 -7.46 -10.50 3.28
CA GLY A 45 -6.41 -10.68 4.29
C GLY A 45 -5.01 -10.20 3.88
N ARG A 46 -4.84 -9.56 2.73
CA ARG A 46 -3.54 -9.07 2.25
C ARG A 46 -3.52 -7.55 2.06
N PHE A 47 -2.38 -6.97 2.39
CA PHE A 47 -2.08 -5.56 2.16
C PHE A 47 -1.11 -5.39 1.00
N MET A 48 -1.31 -4.32 0.23
CA MET A 48 -0.31 -3.72 -0.64
C MET A 48 -0.24 -2.24 -0.30
N GLN A 49 0.94 -1.77 0.11
CA GLN A 49 1.10 -0.40 0.59
C GLN A 49 2.27 0.29 -0.09
N VAL A 50 2.07 1.56 -0.43
CA VAL A 50 3.13 2.50 -0.81
C VAL A 50 3.23 3.60 0.22
N ILE A 51 4.46 3.95 0.59
CA ILE A 51 4.79 5.12 1.40
C ILE A 51 5.83 5.97 0.68
N GLU A 52 5.61 7.28 0.65
CA GLU A 52 6.43 8.24 -0.09
C GLU A 52 6.87 9.38 0.82
N GLY A 53 8.06 9.93 0.58
CA GLY A 53 8.54 11.10 1.30
C GLY A 53 10.06 11.17 1.47
N PRO A 54 10.56 12.03 2.37
CA PRO A 54 11.99 12.12 2.66
C PRO A 54 12.54 10.74 3.01
N ALA A 55 13.71 10.38 2.47
CA ALA A 55 14.26 9.04 2.58
C ALA A 55 14.33 8.50 4.02
N GLU A 56 14.76 9.35 4.95
CA GLU A 56 14.84 9.01 6.37
C GLU A 56 13.46 8.77 6.98
N ALA A 57 12.51 9.68 6.76
CA ALA A 57 11.14 9.57 7.28
C ALA A 57 10.42 8.31 6.75
N VAL A 58 10.64 7.97 5.47
CA VAL A 58 10.08 6.76 4.86
C VAL A 58 10.68 5.50 5.47
N ARG A 59 12.00 5.43 5.64
CA ARG A 59 12.68 4.25 6.24
C ARG A 59 12.32 4.06 7.71
N VAL A 60 12.20 5.14 8.49
CA VAL A 60 11.73 5.09 9.89
C VAL A 60 10.29 4.59 9.93
N THR A 61 9.42 5.11 9.05
CA THR A 61 8.04 4.67 8.95
C THR A 61 7.94 3.18 8.58
N TYR A 62 8.71 2.74 7.59
CA TYR A 62 8.77 1.34 7.18
C TYR A 62 9.26 0.42 8.31
N SER A 63 10.28 0.85 9.06
CA SER A 63 10.81 0.07 10.20
C SER A 63 9.77 -0.09 11.32
N ARG A 64 9.00 0.97 11.62
CA ARG A 64 7.89 0.89 12.58
C ARG A 64 6.81 -0.07 12.11
N ILE A 65 6.41 0.05 10.84
CA ILE A 65 5.45 -0.84 10.20
C ILE A 65 5.95 -2.28 10.32
N ALA A 66 7.22 -2.55 10.02
CA ALA A 66 7.77 -3.90 10.03
C ALA A 66 7.71 -4.62 11.39
N LEU A 67 7.51 -3.88 12.48
CA LEU A 67 7.40 -4.39 13.84
C LEU A 67 5.94 -4.46 14.34
N ASP A 68 4.97 -4.03 13.54
CA ASP A 68 3.55 -4.07 13.90
C ASP A 68 3.06 -5.52 13.93
N LYS A 69 2.47 -5.95 15.05
CA LYS A 69 2.03 -7.34 15.24
C LYS A 69 0.72 -7.66 14.53
N ARG A 70 0.03 -6.65 13.99
CA ARG A 70 -1.24 -6.81 13.29
C ARG A 70 -1.06 -7.32 11.86
N HIS A 71 0.18 -7.46 11.38
CA HIS A 71 0.47 -8.09 10.10
C HIS A 71 1.80 -8.86 10.15
N HIS A 72 2.03 -9.72 9.17
CA HIS A 72 3.26 -10.52 9.06
C HIS A 72 3.60 -10.77 7.58
N ASN A 73 4.63 -11.59 7.32
CA ASN A 73 5.11 -11.92 5.97
C ASN A 73 5.34 -10.70 5.10
N ILE A 74 6.09 -9.73 5.61
CA ILE A 74 6.35 -8.48 4.90
C ILE A 74 7.32 -8.75 3.76
N GLN A 75 6.91 -8.36 2.55
CA GLN A 75 7.60 -8.60 1.31
C GLN A 75 7.87 -7.25 0.63
N LEU A 76 9.13 -6.80 0.67
CA LEU A 76 9.55 -5.60 -0.05
C LEU A 76 9.47 -5.85 -1.57
N MET A 77 8.71 -5.01 -2.26
CA MET A 77 8.57 -5.03 -3.72
C MET A 77 9.50 -4.03 -4.40
N ALA A 78 9.61 -2.82 -3.83
CA ALA A 78 10.44 -1.75 -4.39
C ALA A 78 10.88 -0.77 -3.30
N GLU A 79 12.11 -0.28 -3.41
CA GLU A 79 12.60 0.95 -2.77
C GLU A 79 13.28 1.79 -3.86
N GLU A 80 12.69 2.93 -4.21
CA GLU A 80 13.09 3.71 -5.38
C GLU A 80 13.15 5.19 -5.06
N LYS A 81 14.10 5.90 -5.67
CA LYS A 81 14.12 7.37 -5.65
C LYS A 81 13.03 7.90 -6.55
N ILE A 82 12.30 8.91 -6.07
CA ILE A 82 11.24 9.57 -6.82
C ILE A 82 11.49 11.07 -6.88
N THR A 83 11.12 11.70 -8.00
CA THR A 83 11.19 13.15 -8.18
C THR A 83 9.89 13.85 -7.77
N GLN A 84 8.76 13.11 -7.79
CA GLN A 84 7.44 13.57 -7.40
C GLN A 84 6.67 12.47 -6.70
N ARG A 85 5.74 12.85 -5.80
CA ARG A 85 4.84 11.92 -5.11
C ARG A 85 3.69 11.52 -6.04
N HIS A 86 3.37 10.24 -6.10
CA HIS A 86 2.17 9.77 -6.80
C HIS A 86 0.91 9.92 -5.93
N PHE A 87 1.05 9.90 -4.60
CA PHE A 87 -0.05 9.90 -3.65
C PHE A 87 -0.03 11.12 -2.72
N ALA A 88 0.40 12.27 -3.24
CA ALA A 88 0.60 13.51 -2.46
C ALA A 88 -0.63 13.99 -1.68
N LYS A 89 -1.84 13.63 -2.14
CA LYS A 89 -3.11 14.11 -1.58
C LYS A 89 -3.43 13.52 -0.20
N TRP A 90 -2.84 12.38 0.18
CA TRP A 90 -3.20 11.71 1.43
C TRP A 90 -1.97 11.37 2.26
N SER A 91 -2.05 11.65 3.56
CA SER A 91 -1.09 11.09 4.53
C SER A 91 -1.12 9.54 4.50
N MET A 92 -2.31 8.97 4.29
CA MET A 92 -2.50 7.57 3.88
C MET A 92 -3.93 7.40 3.35
N GLY A 93 -4.10 7.09 2.07
CA GLY A 93 -5.38 6.61 1.53
C GLY A 93 -5.60 5.14 1.89
N MET A 94 -6.84 4.70 2.02
CA MET A 94 -7.17 3.27 2.14
C MET A 94 -8.29 2.92 1.17
N ARG A 95 -8.16 1.76 0.52
CA ARG A 95 -9.21 1.17 -0.34
C ARG A 95 -9.28 -0.33 -0.12
N LEU A 96 -10.49 -0.85 0.00
CA LEU A 96 -10.77 -2.28 -0.05
C LEU A 96 -10.94 -2.65 -1.54
N VAL A 97 -10.18 -3.63 -2.02
CA VAL A 97 -10.21 -4.08 -3.41
C VAL A 97 -11.01 -5.38 -3.48
N GLY A 98 -12.07 -5.37 -4.29
CA GLY A 98 -13.03 -6.45 -4.42
C GLY A 98 -13.28 -6.87 -5.87
N ASP A 99 -14.32 -7.67 -6.08
CA ASP A 99 -14.66 -8.20 -7.40
C ASP A 99 -15.17 -7.09 -8.35
N GLU A 100 -15.69 -5.99 -7.84
CA GLU A 100 -16.07 -4.80 -8.62
C GLU A 100 -14.87 -4.13 -9.30
N ASP A 101 -13.71 -4.10 -8.63
CA ASP A 101 -12.46 -3.62 -9.23
C ASP A 101 -11.99 -4.52 -10.38
N LEU A 102 -12.33 -5.81 -10.38
CA LEU A 102 -12.03 -6.72 -11.49
C LEU A 102 -12.88 -6.42 -12.73
N ALA A 103 -14.10 -5.92 -12.54
CA ALA A 103 -14.94 -5.52 -13.66
C ALA A 103 -14.39 -4.26 -14.34
N GLU A 104 -13.86 -3.31 -13.56
CA GLU A 104 -13.24 -2.08 -14.07
C GLU A 104 -11.82 -2.32 -14.61
N TYR A 105 -11.06 -3.21 -13.97
CA TYR A 105 -9.67 -3.51 -14.32
C TYR A 105 -9.40 -5.02 -14.47
N PRO A 106 -10.00 -5.69 -15.48
CA PRO A 106 -9.89 -7.14 -15.66
C PRO A 106 -8.45 -7.62 -15.91
N GLN A 107 -7.57 -6.75 -16.42
CA GLN A 107 -6.14 -7.05 -16.60
C GLN A 107 -5.39 -7.37 -15.31
N TYR A 108 -5.93 -7.00 -14.15
CA TYR A 108 -5.32 -7.26 -12.85
C TYR A 108 -5.82 -8.54 -12.18
N GLU A 109 -6.81 -9.24 -12.75
CA GLU A 109 -7.38 -10.48 -12.20
C GLU A 109 -6.33 -11.53 -11.78
N PRO A 110 -5.28 -11.81 -12.58
CA PRO A 110 -4.27 -12.80 -12.22
C PRO A 110 -3.47 -12.44 -10.95
N TYR A 111 -3.51 -11.18 -10.51
CA TYR A 111 -2.68 -10.67 -9.42
C TYR A 111 -3.43 -10.53 -8.10
N PHE A 112 -4.76 -10.66 -8.04
CA PHE A 112 -5.49 -10.52 -6.78
C PHE A 112 -6.75 -11.39 -6.58
N LYS A 113 -6.97 -12.38 -7.45
CA LYS A 113 -8.12 -13.31 -7.35
C LYS A 113 -8.31 -13.93 -5.96
N PHE A 114 -7.23 -14.27 -5.27
CA PHE A 114 -7.23 -14.85 -3.92
C PHE A 114 -6.49 -13.94 -2.92
N GLY A 115 -6.66 -12.63 -3.08
CA GLY A 115 -5.79 -11.64 -2.48
C GLY A 115 -4.52 -11.47 -3.32
N PHE A 116 -3.68 -10.49 -2.98
CA PHE A 116 -2.52 -10.16 -3.81
C PHE A 116 -1.56 -11.35 -3.99
N ASP A 117 -1.36 -11.81 -5.23
CA ASP A 117 -0.39 -12.84 -5.58
C ASP A 117 1.02 -12.24 -5.58
N VAL A 118 1.69 -12.39 -4.44
CA VAL A 118 3.04 -11.86 -4.21
C VAL A 118 4.03 -12.36 -5.27
N ALA A 119 3.95 -13.63 -5.68
CA ALA A 119 4.88 -14.20 -6.64
C ALA A 119 4.66 -13.61 -8.03
N ALA A 120 3.41 -13.55 -8.49
CA ALA A 120 3.05 -12.97 -9.78
C ALA A 120 3.40 -11.47 -9.84
N ILE A 121 3.12 -10.73 -8.76
CA ILE A 121 3.43 -9.29 -8.68
C ILE A 121 4.94 -9.07 -8.67
N ARG A 122 5.70 -9.85 -7.88
CA ARG A 122 7.16 -9.75 -7.80
C ARG A 122 7.84 -10.10 -9.13
N ALA A 123 7.29 -11.05 -9.88
CA ALA A 123 7.81 -11.46 -11.18
C ALA A 123 7.69 -10.36 -12.26
N ARG A 124 6.89 -9.30 -12.02
CA ARG A 124 6.68 -8.21 -12.96
C ARG A 124 7.02 -6.85 -12.32
N PRO A 125 8.25 -6.35 -12.52
CA PRO A 125 8.66 -5.04 -12.01
C PRO A 125 7.67 -3.92 -12.37
N GLY A 126 7.37 -3.05 -11.42
CA GLY A 126 6.40 -1.95 -11.58
C GLY A 126 4.93 -2.36 -11.46
N MET A 127 4.59 -3.65 -11.42
CA MET A 127 3.19 -4.10 -11.30
C MET A 127 2.53 -3.60 -10.01
N ALA A 128 3.22 -3.70 -8.87
CA ALA A 128 2.69 -3.22 -7.59
C ALA A 128 2.34 -1.72 -7.64
N LEU A 129 3.24 -0.89 -8.21
CA LEU A 129 2.98 0.54 -8.39
C LEU A 129 1.80 0.78 -9.34
N ALA A 130 1.72 0.04 -10.44
CA ALA A 130 0.63 0.17 -11.41
C ALA A 130 -0.74 -0.14 -10.77
N MET A 131 -0.83 -1.22 -9.98
CA MET A 131 -2.04 -1.57 -9.23
C MET A 131 -2.41 -0.48 -8.20
N LEU A 132 -1.43 0.01 -7.43
CA LEU A 132 -1.63 1.11 -6.49
C LEU A 132 -2.14 2.38 -7.16
N GLN A 133 -1.62 2.72 -8.33
CA GLN A 133 -2.06 3.89 -9.09
C GLN A 133 -3.43 3.70 -9.75
N ALA A 134 -3.78 2.49 -10.18
CA ALA A 134 -5.09 2.20 -10.78
C ALA A 134 -6.18 2.25 -9.71
N PHE A 135 -6.04 1.43 -8.65
CA PHE A 135 -7.04 1.35 -7.58
C PHE A 135 -7.05 2.60 -6.70
N GLY A 136 -5.90 3.25 -6.51
CA GLY A 136 -5.81 4.51 -5.78
C GLY A 136 -6.43 5.70 -6.51
N ARG A 137 -6.54 5.66 -7.85
CA ARG A 137 -7.21 6.72 -8.64
C ARG A 137 -8.72 6.64 -8.57
N SER A 138 -9.31 5.46 -8.62
CA SER A 138 -10.76 5.30 -8.45
C SER A 138 -11.25 5.81 -7.07
N ALA A 139 -10.39 5.78 -6.05
CA ALA A 139 -10.68 6.40 -4.75
C ALA A 139 -10.62 7.96 -4.75
N LEU A 140 -10.04 8.59 -5.78
CA LEU A 140 -9.98 10.05 -5.94
C LEU A 140 -11.23 10.66 -6.55
N ASP A 141 -11.92 9.90 -7.40
CA ASP A 141 -13.06 10.41 -8.17
C ASP A 141 -14.39 10.26 -7.40
N SER A 142 -14.33 9.67 -6.20
CA SER A 142 -15.48 9.37 -5.33
C SER A 142 -15.57 10.27 -4.08
N ALA A 143 -14.70 11.29 -3.95
CA ALA A 143 -14.62 12.22 -2.81
C ALA A 143 -14.80 13.67 -3.26
#